data_AF-A0A9Q1N2C5-F1
#
_entry.id   AF-A0A9Q1N2C5-F1
#
_cell.length_a   1.000
_cell.length_b   1.000
_cell.length_c   1.000
_cell.angle_alpha   90.00
_cell.angle_beta   90.00
_cell.angle_gamma   90.00
#
_symmetry.space_group_name_H-M   'P 1'
#
loop_
_entity.id
_entity.type
_entity.pdbx_description
1 polymer ?
#
loop_
_entity_poly.entity_id
_entity_poly.type
_entity_poly.pdbx_seq_one_letter_code
_entity_poly.pdbx_strand_id
1 'polypeptide(L)'
;MKLSLPPHEPLVVKRAVNHFLQKNEGDIMVIDVRRVPADFHARYKAQERTYFYRLLSGPKPVSSFERNRAWHVPENLDLLAMQKACNILVGRHDFSSFRAGACQANSPIRTLEELNVTEVVSTPYFPSISERLKGSCVMEDPTQGHDLFFTIRLGCLLESSWGWRSNSSRCKTHP
;
A
#
# COMPACT_ATOMS: atom_id res chain seq x y z
N MET A 1 -41.54 -12.87 -6.83
CA MET A 1 -41.32 -11.48 -6.37
C MET A 1 -40.05 -11.46 -5.52
N LYS A 2 -38.96 -10.82 -5.99
CA LYS A 2 -37.79 -10.61 -5.13
C LYS A 2 -38.16 -9.50 -4.14
N LEU A 3 -38.35 -9.83 -2.87
CA LEU A 3 -38.32 -8.83 -1.81
C LEU A 3 -36.90 -8.24 -1.79
N SER A 4 -36.70 -7.11 -2.46
CA SER A 4 -35.49 -6.32 -2.25
C SER A 4 -35.63 -5.66 -0.89
N LEU A 5 -35.00 -6.26 0.12
CA LEU A 5 -34.86 -5.60 1.42
C LEU A 5 -34.18 -4.24 1.21
N PRO A 6 -34.61 -3.18 1.93
CA PRO A 6 -33.94 -1.90 1.85
C PRO A 6 -32.48 -2.05 2.30
N PRO A 7 -31.53 -1.32 1.68
CA PRO A 7 -30.13 -1.43 2.02
C PRO A 7 -29.89 -0.98 3.47
N HIS A 8 -29.27 -1.83 4.28
CA HIS A 8 -28.92 -1.51 5.66
C HIS A 8 -28.02 -0.28 5.76
N GLU A 9 -28.09 0.40 6.90
CA GLU A 9 -27.20 1.52 7.20
C GLU A 9 -25.73 1.08 7.22
N PRO A 10 -24.79 1.86 6.66
CA PRO A 10 -23.38 1.45 6.54
C PRO A 10 -22.73 1.01 7.85
N LEU A 11 -23.10 1.65 8.96
CA LEU A 11 -22.58 1.30 10.29
C LEU A 11 -23.03 -0.11 10.73
N VAL A 12 -24.26 -0.51 10.42
CA VAL A 12 -24.79 -1.85 10.74
C VAL A 12 -24.03 -2.89 9.93
N VAL A 13 -23.82 -2.64 8.63
CA VAL A 13 -23.04 -3.52 7.75
C VAL A 13 -21.61 -3.68 8.28
N LYS A 14 -20.92 -2.57 8.59
CA LYS A 14 -19.56 -2.60 9.13
C LYS A 14 -19.46 -3.45 10.40
N ARG A 15 -20.38 -3.26 11.36
CA ARG A 15 -20.40 -4.01 12.62
C ARG A 15 -20.64 -5.50 12.39
N ALA A 16 -21.66 -5.84 11.60
CA ALA A 16 -22.01 -7.23 11.31
C ALA A 16 -20.87 -7.97 10.61
N VAL A 17 -20.28 -7.38 9.56
CA VAL A 17 -19.17 -8.00 8.82
C VAL A 17 -17.95 -8.19 9.73
N ASN A 18 -17.56 -7.18 10.51
CA ASN A 18 -16.43 -7.30 11.43
C ASN A 18 -16.64 -8.37 12.50
N HIS A 19 -17.87 -8.56 13.00
CA HIS A 19 -18.18 -9.64 13.94
C HIS A 19 -17.88 -11.02 13.34
N PHE A 20 -18.20 -11.24 12.05
CA PHE A 20 -17.90 -12.51 11.40
C PHE A 20 -16.41 -12.66 11.02
N LEU A 21 -15.73 -11.59 10.62
CA LEU A 21 -14.30 -11.61 10.31
C LEU A 21 -13.45 -11.93 11.55
N GLN A 22 -13.83 -11.41 12.72
CA GLN A 22 -13.12 -11.68 13.99
C GLN A 22 -13.20 -13.14 14.44
N LYS A 23 -14.27 -13.86 14.08
CA LYS A 23 -14.40 -15.29 14.39
C LYS A 23 -13.50 -16.18 13.54
N ASN A 24 -13.12 -15.71 12.36
CA ASN A 24 -12.32 -16.44 11.38
C ASN A 24 -10.91 -15.83 11.29
N GLU A 25 -10.12 -16.00 12.35
CA GLU A 25 -8.68 -15.67 12.40
C GLU A 25 -8.32 -14.17 12.57
N GLY A 26 -9.27 -13.23 12.48
CA GLY A 26 -9.13 -11.88 13.04
C GLY A 26 -8.13 -10.92 12.38
N ASP A 27 -7.44 -11.33 11.31
CA ASP A 27 -6.39 -10.52 10.65
C ASP A 27 -6.93 -9.43 9.72
N ILE A 28 -8.24 -9.37 9.49
CA ILE A 28 -8.89 -8.43 8.56
C ILE A 28 -10.02 -7.69 9.27
N MET A 29 -10.08 -6.38 9.06
CA MET A 29 -11.15 -5.51 9.56
C MET A 29 -11.63 -4.54 8.49
N VAL A 30 -12.94 -4.40 8.36
CA VAL A 30 -13.59 -3.34 7.58
C VAL A 30 -13.53 -2.04 8.37
N ILE A 31 -12.82 -1.05 7.85
CA ILE A 31 -12.63 0.26 8.48
C ILE A 31 -13.68 1.29 8.07
N ASP A 32 -14.29 1.16 6.88
CA ASP A 32 -15.28 2.10 6.36
C ASP A 32 -16.27 1.38 5.42
N VAL A 33 -17.50 1.87 5.35
CA VAL A 33 -18.55 1.39 4.45
C VAL A 33 -19.31 2.61 3.92
N ARG A 34 -19.51 2.68 2.61
CA ARG A 34 -20.27 3.77 1.98
C ARG A 34 -21.26 3.22 0.97
N ARG A 35 -22.41 3.88 0.85
CA ARG A 35 -23.31 3.68 -0.29
C ARG A 35 -22.66 4.31 -1.52
N VAL A 36 -22.65 3.58 -2.63
CA VAL A 36 -22.07 4.00 -3.90
C VAL A 36 -23.08 3.77 -5.03
N PRO A 37 -22.97 4.50 -6.15
CA PRO A 37 -23.77 4.22 -7.34
C PRO A 37 -23.64 2.77 -7.82
N ALA A 38 -24.69 2.24 -8.46
CA ALA A 38 -24.72 0.84 -8.93
C ALA A 38 -23.66 0.52 -10.01
N ASP A 39 -23.18 1.52 -10.72
CA ASP A 39 -22.14 1.42 -11.75
C ASP A 39 -20.72 1.64 -11.17
N PHE A 40 -20.58 1.76 -9.85
CA PHE A 40 -19.28 1.91 -9.21
C PHE A 40 -18.46 0.62 -9.28
N HIS A 41 -17.18 0.75 -9.65
CA HIS A 41 -16.24 -0.37 -9.63
C HIS A 41 -14.93 0.05 -8.97
N ALA A 42 -14.62 -0.53 -7.80
CA ALA A 42 -13.47 -0.14 -6.97
C ALA A 42 -12.13 -0.13 -7.72
N ARG A 43 -11.91 -1.08 -8.64
CA ARG A 43 -10.69 -1.14 -9.46
C ARG A 43 -10.61 -0.09 -10.57
N TYR A 44 -11.70 0.10 -11.34
CA TYR A 44 -11.66 0.86 -12.60
C TYR A 44 -12.00 2.34 -12.42
N LYS A 45 -12.73 2.69 -11.35
CA LYS A 45 -13.00 4.08 -10.98
C LYS A 45 -11.96 4.67 -10.00
N ALA A 46 -10.94 3.89 -9.59
CA ALA A 46 -9.85 4.40 -8.77
C ALA A 46 -8.92 5.31 -9.59
N GLN A 47 -8.63 6.50 -9.06
CA GLN A 47 -7.78 7.50 -9.71
C GLN A 47 -6.29 7.29 -9.38
N GLU A 48 -5.99 6.75 -8.21
CA GLU A 48 -4.62 6.58 -7.74
C GLU A 48 -4.51 5.46 -6.72
N ARG A 49 -3.28 5.00 -6.49
CA ARG A 49 -2.93 4.09 -5.40
C ARG A 49 -1.66 4.57 -4.72
N THR A 50 -1.73 4.66 -3.40
CA THR A 50 -0.59 5.04 -2.57
C THR A 50 -0.14 3.86 -1.74
N TYR A 51 1.16 3.59 -1.80
CA TYR A 51 1.85 2.53 -1.07
C TYR A 51 2.83 3.16 -0.09
N PHE A 52 2.90 2.59 1.10
CA PHE A 52 3.86 2.99 2.13
C PHE A 52 4.72 1.78 2.47
N TYR A 53 6.03 1.94 2.36
CA TYR A 53 7.03 0.98 2.75
C TYR A 53 7.76 1.51 3.98
N ARG A 54 8.06 0.62 4.92
CA ARG A 54 8.86 0.94 6.10
C ARG A 54 10.18 0.19 6.01
N LEU A 55 11.27 0.93 6.15
CA LEU A 55 12.62 0.40 6.16
C LEU A 55 13.26 0.72 7.51
N LEU A 56 13.95 -0.27 8.06
CA LEU A 56 14.77 -0.11 9.27
C LEU A 56 16.23 -0.17 8.82
N SER A 57 17.01 0.86 9.12
CA SER A 57 18.42 0.93 8.69
C SER A 57 19.38 0.72 9.86
N GLY A 58 20.53 0.12 9.57
CA GLY A 58 21.64 -0.01 10.51
C GLY A 58 21.79 -1.38 11.16
N PRO A 59 22.87 -1.56 11.94
CA PRO A 59 23.37 -2.88 12.33
C PRO A 59 22.62 -3.52 13.49
N LYS A 60 21.68 -2.80 14.12
CA LYS A 60 20.92 -3.30 15.27
C LYS A 60 19.94 -4.39 14.81
N PRO A 61 19.75 -5.46 15.60
CA PRO A 61 18.76 -6.47 15.29
C PRO A 61 17.34 -5.89 15.33
N VAL A 62 16.49 -6.42 14.46
CA VAL A 62 15.09 -6.01 14.33
C VAL A 62 14.29 -6.43 15.57
N SER A 63 13.52 -5.50 16.13
CA SER A 63 12.56 -5.80 17.20
C SER A 63 11.56 -6.87 16.75
N SER A 64 11.17 -7.78 17.64
CA SER A 64 10.13 -8.79 17.35
C SER A 64 8.81 -8.17 16.90
N PHE A 65 8.51 -6.94 17.32
CA PHE A 65 7.34 -6.21 16.86
C PHE A 65 7.44 -5.86 15.37
N GLU A 66 8.63 -5.57 14.84
CA GLU A 66 8.80 -5.13 13.45
C GLU A 66 8.84 -6.29 12.45
N ARG A 67 8.86 -7.53 12.94
CA ARG A 67 8.80 -8.74 12.11
C ARG A 67 7.56 -8.69 11.21
N ASN A 68 7.77 -8.90 9.90
CA ASN A 68 6.76 -8.86 8.84
C ASN A 68 6.05 -7.49 8.65
N ARG A 69 6.54 -6.41 9.27
CA ARG A 69 5.96 -5.05 9.16
C ARG A 69 6.93 -4.02 8.58
N ALA A 70 8.23 -4.30 8.59
CA ALA A 70 9.26 -3.47 7.99
C ALA A 70 10.32 -4.33 7.30
N TRP A 71 11.00 -3.75 6.32
CA TRP A 71 12.18 -4.35 5.72
C TRP A 71 13.43 -3.84 6.44
N HIS A 72 14.22 -4.76 7.00
CA HIS A 72 15.51 -4.43 7.60
C HIS A 72 16.65 -4.42 6.58
N VAL A 73 17.40 -3.33 6.59
CA VAL A 73 18.63 -3.10 5.83
C VAL A 73 19.76 -2.89 6.84
N PRO A 74 20.71 -3.83 6.98
CA PRO A 74 21.78 -3.73 7.97
C PRO A 74 22.71 -2.51 7.79
N GLU A 75 22.78 -1.98 6.57
CA GLU A 75 23.59 -0.84 6.21
C GLU A 75 22.91 0.49 6.59
N ASN A 76 23.75 1.52 6.78
CA ASN A 76 23.26 2.89 6.88
C ASN A 76 22.86 3.39 5.48
N LEU A 77 21.64 3.92 5.37
CA LEU A 77 21.10 4.42 4.12
C LEU A 77 21.38 5.92 3.95
N ASP A 78 21.82 6.33 2.76
CA ASP A 78 22.02 7.74 2.41
C ASP A 78 20.71 8.36 1.92
N LEU A 79 20.03 9.08 2.82
CA LEU A 79 18.75 9.73 2.53
C LEU A 79 18.82 10.74 1.39
N LEU A 80 19.91 11.49 1.26
CA LEU A 80 20.05 12.49 0.20
C LEU A 80 20.21 11.81 -1.15
N ALA A 81 20.98 10.73 -1.21
CA ALA A 81 21.12 9.93 -2.43
C ALA A 81 19.79 9.26 -2.81
N MET A 82 19.07 8.70 -1.84
CA MET A 82 17.77 8.08 -2.07
C MET A 82 16.73 9.10 -2.56
N GLN A 83 16.66 10.29 -1.96
CA GLN A 83 15.74 11.33 -2.40
C GLN A 83 16.09 11.84 -3.82
N LYS A 84 17.38 11.97 -4.15
CA LYS A 84 17.80 12.29 -5.52
C LYS A 84 17.34 11.22 -6.51
N ALA A 85 17.47 9.94 -6.17
CA ALA A 85 16.97 8.83 -6.99
C ALA A 85 15.44 8.87 -7.14
N CYS A 86 14.71 9.19 -6.05
CA CYS A 86 13.26 9.35 -6.09
C CYS A 86 12.82 10.41 -7.10
N ASN A 87 13.47 11.58 -7.09
CA ASN A 87 13.16 12.68 -7.99
C ASN A 87 13.35 12.32 -9.47
N ILE A 88 14.26 11.41 -9.81
CA ILE A 88 14.48 10.93 -11.17
C ILE A 88 13.33 10.03 -11.64
N LEU A 89 12.76 9.23 -10.73
CA LEU A 89 11.71 8.25 -11.02
C LEU A 89 10.31 8.87 -11.11
N VAL A 90 10.09 10.05 -10.55
CA VAL A 90 8.84 10.81 -10.70
C VAL A 90 8.63 11.18 -12.18
N GLY A 91 7.40 11.04 -12.67
CA GLY A 91 7.06 11.28 -14.08
C GLY A 91 6.67 10.01 -14.85
N ARG A 92 6.59 10.14 -16.18
CA ARG A 92 6.16 9.07 -17.10
C ARG A 92 7.38 8.31 -17.63
N HIS A 93 7.53 7.05 -17.24
CA HIS A 93 8.68 6.22 -17.59
C HIS A 93 8.26 4.81 -18.01
N ASP A 94 9.16 4.11 -18.70
CA ASP A 94 9.08 2.66 -18.88
C ASP A 94 9.66 1.96 -17.64
N PHE A 95 8.80 1.28 -16.88
CA PHE A 95 9.19 0.57 -15.66
C PHE A 95 9.45 -0.93 -15.90
N SER A 96 9.80 -1.35 -17.12
CA SER A 96 10.07 -2.76 -17.46
C SER A 96 11.12 -3.40 -16.53
N SER A 97 12.18 -2.69 -16.15
CA SER A 97 13.22 -3.18 -15.24
C SER A 97 12.73 -3.40 -13.79
N PHE A 98 11.62 -2.78 -13.41
CA PHE A 98 11.01 -2.93 -12.07
C PHE A 98 9.89 -3.98 -12.05
N ARG A 99 9.61 -4.61 -13.19
CA ARG A 99 8.48 -5.52 -13.36
C ARG A 99 8.87 -6.95 -12.99
N ALA A 100 8.09 -7.59 -12.13
CA ALA A 100 8.22 -9.03 -11.89
C ALA A 100 7.90 -9.83 -13.17
N GLY A 101 8.56 -10.97 -13.37
CA GLY A 101 8.38 -11.79 -14.58
C GLY A 101 6.95 -12.29 -14.81
N ALA A 102 6.14 -12.44 -13.74
CA ALA A 102 4.74 -12.85 -13.81
C ALA A 102 3.74 -11.67 -13.91
N CYS A 103 4.21 -10.45 -14.18
CA CYS A 103 3.34 -9.29 -14.20
C CYS A 103 2.39 -9.32 -15.41
N GLN A 104 1.09 -9.33 -15.13
CA GLN A 104 0.01 -9.30 -16.13
C GLN A 104 -0.37 -7.89 -16.55
N ALA A 105 0.39 -6.88 -16.11
CA ALA A 105 0.22 -5.53 -16.56
C ALA A 105 0.68 -5.41 -18.00
N ASN A 106 -0.11 -4.65 -18.73
CA ASN A 106 -0.35 -4.90 -20.12
C ASN A 106 0.41 -3.85 -20.96
N SER A 107 0.80 -2.75 -20.31
CA SER A 107 1.92 -1.87 -20.67
C SER A 107 2.79 -1.63 -19.42
N PRO A 108 4.13 -1.56 -19.56
CA PRO A 108 5.06 -1.20 -18.48
C PRO A 108 5.19 0.31 -18.27
N ILE A 109 4.63 1.13 -19.18
CA ILE A 109 4.69 2.59 -19.09
C ILE A 109 3.72 3.09 -18.02
N ARG A 110 4.23 3.78 -17.00
CA ARG A 110 3.40 4.35 -15.93
C ARG A 110 3.85 5.77 -15.61
N THR A 111 2.93 6.53 -15.00
CA THR A 111 3.25 7.84 -14.42
C THR A 111 3.29 7.72 -12.91
N LEU A 112 4.45 8.01 -12.34
CA LEU A 112 4.63 8.14 -10.90
C LEU A 112 4.38 9.60 -10.52
N GLU A 113 3.34 9.85 -9.74
CA GLU A 113 2.94 11.21 -9.37
C GLU A 113 3.80 11.73 -8.21
N GLU A 114 4.06 10.88 -7.23
CA GLU A 114 4.85 11.24 -6.07
C GLU A 114 5.66 10.03 -5.58
N LEU A 115 6.91 10.30 -5.23
CA LEU A 115 7.81 9.34 -4.61
C LEU A 115 8.72 10.09 -3.65
N ASN A 116 8.60 9.76 -2.37
CA ASN A 116 9.29 10.45 -1.30
C ASN A 116 9.89 9.45 -0.31
N VAL A 117 11.06 9.79 0.21
CA VAL A 117 11.68 9.11 1.35
C VAL A 117 11.80 10.09 2.50
N THR A 118 11.34 9.69 3.67
CA THR A 118 11.42 10.50 4.87
C THR A 118 11.89 9.65 6.03
N GLU A 119 12.81 10.21 6.81
CA GLU A 119 13.13 9.70 8.12
C GLU A 119 11.98 9.95 9.09
N VAL A 120 11.74 8.99 9.98
CA VAL A 120 10.71 9.09 11.01
C VAL A 120 11.22 8.55 12.34
N VAL A 121 10.53 8.97 13.41
CA VAL A 121 10.75 8.44 14.75
C VAL A 121 10.40 6.95 14.76
N SER A 122 11.24 6.14 15.43
CA SER A 122 10.97 4.71 15.57
C SER A 122 9.74 4.48 16.46
N THR A 123 8.70 3.87 15.88
CA THR A 123 7.46 3.56 16.60
C THR A 123 7.11 2.08 16.49
N PRO A 124 6.75 1.38 17.58
CA PRO A 124 6.37 -0.04 17.50
C PRO A 124 5.04 -0.26 16.75
N TYR A 125 4.36 0.80 16.33
CA TYR A 125 3.12 0.74 15.56
C TYR A 125 3.38 1.26 14.15
N PHE A 126 2.75 0.62 13.17
CA PHE A 126 2.70 1.16 11.83
C PHE A 126 1.77 2.38 11.86
N PRO A 127 2.21 3.57 11.41
CA PRO A 127 1.43 4.80 11.53
C PRO A 127 0.08 4.63 10.85
N SER A 128 -0.96 5.29 11.34
CA SER A 128 -2.28 5.31 10.70
C SER A 128 -2.23 5.99 9.33
N ILE A 129 -3.27 5.80 8.52
CA ILE A 129 -3.42 6.49 7.22
C ILE A 129 -3.29 8.01 7.40
N SER A 130 -3.92 8.55 8.45
CA SER A 130 -3.90 9.99 8.76
C SER A 130 -2.50 10.52 9.08
N GLU A 131 -1.69 9.73 9.80
CA GLU A 131 -0.31 10.10 10.15
C GLU A 131 0.61 10.00 8.93
N ARG A 132 0.43 8.97 8.10
CA ARG A 132 1.18 8.79 6.85
C ARG A 132 0.96 9.92 5.84
N LEU A 133 -0.24 10.49 5.80
CA LEU A 133 -0.57 11.61 4.92
C LEU A 133 -0.08 12.96 5.45
N LYS A 134 0.24 13.07 6.75
CA LYS A 134 0.60 14.34 7.39
C LYS A 134 2.09 14.67 7.35
N GLY A 135 2.95 13.77 6.86
CA GLY A 135 4.38 14.05 6.63
C GLY A 135 5.03 14.74 7.83
N SER A 136 5.16 14.03 8.96
CA SER A 136 5.69 14.63 10.17
C SER A 136 7.22 14.76 10.07
N CYS A 137 7.72 15.94 9.71
CA CYS A 137 9.08 16.34 10.10
C CYS A 137 9.08 16.50 11.63
N VAL A 138 9.72 15.58 12.35
CA VAL A 138 10.02 15.76 13.76
C VAL A 138 11.50 15.51 13.96
N MET A 139 12.20 16.51 14.47
CA MET A 139 13.56 16.36 14.98
C MET A 139 13.50 15.72 16.36
N GLU A 140 14.24 14.63 16.62
CA GLU A 140 15.23 14.49 17.71
C GLU A 140 15.73 13.05 18.00
N ASP A 141 16.87 13.05 18.73
CA ASP A 141 17.76 12.02 19.30
C ASP A 141 18.64 11.18 18.34
N PRO A 142 19.94 11.54 18.17
CA PRO A 142 20.89 10.83 17.29
C PRO A 142 21.30 9.43 17.80
N THR A 143 20.80 8.95 18.94
CA THR A 143 21.15 7.63 19.50
C THR A 143 20.15 6.51 19.21
N GLN A 144 18.96 6.83 18.68
CA GLN A 144 17.98 5.83 18.23
C GLN A 144 18.20 5.47 16.76
N GLY A 145 18.02 4.19 16.42
CA GLY A 145 18.15 3.75 15.03
C GLY A 145 17.13 4.47 14.15
N HIS A 146 17.55 4.86 12.95
CA HIS A 146 16.73 5.64 12.03
C HIS A 146 15.74 4.74 11.31
N ASP A 147 14.45 4.96 11.55
CA ASP A 147 13.37 4.37 10.78
C ASP A 147 13.10 5.24 9.56
N LEU A 148 12.95 4.61 8.39
CA LEU A 148 12.64 5.31 7.15
C LEU A 148 11.25 4.88 6.66
N PHE A 149 10.44 5.85 6.26
CA PHE A 149 9.25 5.60 5.44
C PHE A 149 9.52 6.00 4.00
N PHE A 150 9.20 5.08 3.10
CA PHE A 150 9.15 5.28 1.66
C PHE A 150 7.68 5.37 1.25
N THR A 151 7.29 6.51 0.69
CA THR A 151 5.95 6.70 0.16
C THR A 151 6.01 6.68 -1.35
N ILE A 152 5.23 5.79 -1.96
CA ILE A 152 5.10 5.67 -3.42
C ILE A 152 3.63 5.94 -3.76
N ARG A 153 3.35 7.05 -4.44
CA ARG A 153 2.02 7.37 -4.96
C ARG A 153 2.04 7.25 -6.47
N LEU A 154 1.32 6.24 -6.95
CA LEU A 154 1.16 5.99 -8.38
C LEU A 154 -0.20 6.53 -8.81
N GLY A 155 -0.17 7.57 -9.64
CA GLY A 155 -1.35 8.06 -10.33
C GLY A 155 -1.72 7.15 -11.49
N CYS A 156 -3.01 6.87 -11.65
CA CYS A 156 -3.53 6.40 -12.93
C CYS A 156 -3.79 7.62 -13.81
N LEU A 157 -2.80 8.05 -14.59
CA LEU A 157 -3.12 8.80 -15.80
C LEU A 157 -3.85 7.83 -16.73
N LEU A 158 -5.15 8.07 -16.88
CA LEU A 158 -6.10 7.33 -17.70
C LEU A 158 -5.56 7.15 -19.13
N GLU A 159 -4.97 5.99 -19.40
CA GLU A 159 -5.16 5.33 -20.69
C GLU A 159 -6.09 4.15 -20.45
N SER A 160 -7.37 4.46 -20.65
CA SER A 160 -8.51 3.56 -20.73
C SER A 160 -8.18 2.41 -21.70
N SER A 161 -8.07 1.18 -21.18
CA SER A 161 -8.51 -0.08 -21.82
C SER A 161 -7.72 -1.24 -21.24
N TRP A 162 -8.04 -1.69 -20.01
CA TRP A 162 -7.51 -2.95 -19.50
C TRP A 162 -8.63 -3.76 -18.85
N GLY A 163 -9.45 -4.36 -19.73
CA GLY A 163 -10.33 -5.46 -19.37
C GLY A 163 -9.48 -6.69 -19.03
N TRP A 164 -9.66 -7.24 -17.84
CA TRP A 164 -9.15 -8.55 -17.49
C TRP A 164 -10.31 -9.54 -17.51
N ARG A 165 -10.37 -10.42 -18.53
CA ARG A 165 -11.21 -11.62 -18.50
C ARG A 165 -10.54 -12.63 -17.57
N SER A 166 -11.22 -12.98 -16.49
CA SER A 166 -10.82 -14.08 -15.63
C SER A 166 -10.94 -15.39 -16.42
N ASN A 167 -9.83 -16.08 -16.67
CA ASN A 167 -9.88 -17.51 -16.87
C ASN A 167 -9.22 -18.19 -15.67
N SER A 168 -10.07 -18.74 -14.81
CA SER A 168 -9.67 -19.62 -13.74
C SER A 168 -9.24 -20.96 -14.32
N SER A 169 -7.95 -21.27 -14.25
CA SER A 169 -7.49 -22.66 -14.33
C SER A 169 -6.32 -22.86 -13.39
N ARG A 170 -6.68 -23.30 -12.17
CA ARG A 170 -5.95 -24.20 -11.26
C ARG A 170 -4.47 -24.46 -11.63
N CYS A 171 -3.56 -23.92 -10.83
CA CYS A 171 -2.26 -24.54 -10.61
C CYS A 171 -2.48 -25.87 -9.88
N LYS A 172 -2.16 -27.00 -10.52
CA LYS A 172 -1.87 -28.25 -9.82
C LYS A 172 -0.38 -28.23 -9.46
N THR A 173 -0.09 -28.49 -8.20
CA THR A 173 1.24 -28.70 -7.64
C THR A 173 1.77 -30.11 -7.91
N HIS A 174 3.09 -30.22 -7.71
CA HIS A 174 3.94 -31.40 -7.49
C HIS A 174 4.77 -31.87 -8.71
N PRO A 175 5.91 -32.53 -8.45
CA PRO A 175 7.25 -31.96 -8.24
C PRO A 175 8.13 -32.07 -9.49
#